data_AF-A0A511K7U2-F1
#
_entry.id   AF-A0A511K7U2-F1
#
_cell.length_a   1.000
_cell.length_b   1.000
_cell.length_c   1.000
_cell.angle_alpha   90.00
_cell.angle_beta   90.00
_cell.angle_gamma   90.00
#
_symmetry.space_group_name_H-M   'P 1'
#
loop_
_entity.id
_entity.type
_entity.pdbx_description
1 polymer ?
#
loop_
_entity_poly.entity_id
_entity_poly.type
_entity_poly.pdbx_seq_one_letter_code
_entity_poly.pdbx_strand_id
1 'polypeptide(L)'
;MRHVTLTIHSAGNPLNRLSYLRSSQPFLTSALRSPKAKFLPLDSLSPLCQHDADGARHLHFIGWKDVEAVIGEAEQVFAGVDGKRDEDVPELAVLGLQAKRLGKTRVGDLSHDEKMRYFLDQPALVFLGVDERFAPESAKSLPVSKPDEHSTLETHSPYGEPYWALDVSALPDLKDKILQENEGATFMELRSGAQTMPTEEASIAAEARALVDWNTRNKFCPACARPIRSVWAGWKRSCIPGEPSADGVDGQATACISRKGVHNFSYPRTDPVVIMAVLSPDGEKILLGRQRTWPAKFYSCLAGFLEAGESLEEAVRREVYEEAGIVVGDVGYHSSQPWPFPASLMFGCWGVAKTEDIRVDLDNELEDARFFTREQVLKVINSTKPMQLSREQVARIDGKEGASSDKHDLEGVKKKADDEGSFLMPPATAIANTLVTAWATGKLFNQVPASVSKM
;
A
#
# COMPACT_ATOMS: atom_id res chain seq x y z
N MET A 1 -16.84 -30.06 -2.41
CA MET A 1 -16.71 -28.93 -3.35
C MET A 1 -15.89 -27.86 -2.64
N ARG A 2 -14.69 -27.54 -3.13
CA ARG A 2 -13.83 -26.51 -2.53
C ARG A 2 -14.44 -25.13 -2.82
N HIS A 3 -14.72 -24.36 -1.78
CA HIS A 3 -15.06 -22.95 -1.90
C HIS A 3 -13.93 -22.26 -2.68
N VAL A 4 -14.23 -21.71 -3.85
CA VAL A 4 -13.32 -20.77 -4.52
C VAL A 4 -13.61 -19.41 -3.89
N THR A 5 -13.05 -19.17 -2.71
CA THR A 5 -12.91 -17.81 -2.21
C THR A 5 -12.05 -17.07 -3.23
N LEU A 6 -12.52 -15.94 -3.75
CA LEU A 6 -11.72 -15.05 -4.60
C LEU A 6 -10.52 -14.57 -3.76
N THR A 7 -9.37 -15.24 -3.90
CA THR A 7 -8.13 -14.84 -3.23
C THR A 7 -7.54 -13.67 -3.98
N ILE A 8 -7.85 -12.45 -3.53
CA ILE A 8 -7.24 -11.23 -4.06
C ILE A 8 -5.94 -11.00 -3.30
N HIS A 9 -4.83 -11.06 -4.01
CA HIS A 9 -3.52 -10.86 -3.42
C HIS A 9 -3.40 -9.45 -2.81
N SER A 10 -2.66 -9.29 -1.71
CA SER A 10 -2.59 -8.04 -0.93
C SER A 10 -3.92 -7.55 -0.31
N ALA A 11 -5.00 -8.31 -0.42
CA ALA A 11 -6.25 -8.13 0.33
C ALA A 11 -6.40 -9.23 1.39
N GLY A 12 -7.34 -9.06 2.33
CA GLY A 12 -7.57 -10.04 3.41
C GLY A 12 -6.56 -9.95 4.55
N ASN A 13 -6.15 -8.74 4.90
CA ASN A 13 -5.23 -8.50 6.01
C ASN A 13 -5.77 -9.07 7.32
N PRO A 14 -5.04 -9.99 7.99
CA PRO A 14 -5.53 -10.68 9.17
C PRO A 14 -5.51 -9.83 10.44
N LEU A 15 -4.86 -8.66 10.40
CA LEU A 15 -4.71 -7.80 11.57
C LEU A 15 -6.03 -7.07 11.87
N ASN A 16 -6.45 -7.16 13.12
CA ASN A 16 -7.41 -6.22 13.66
C ASN A 16 -6.72 -4.86 13.82
N ARG A 17 -7.14 -3.89 13.00
CA ARG A 17 -6.51 -2.56 12.92
C ARG A 17 -6.68 -1.70 14.17
N LEU A 18 -7.66 -2.02 15.03
CA LEU A 18 -7.97 -1.34 16.30
C LEU A 18 -7.93 0.19 16.19
N SER A 19 -8.56 0.74 15.14
CA SER A 19 -8.43 2.15 14.76
C SER A 19 -8.87 3.12 15.85
N TYR A 20 -9.82 2.70 16.70
CA TYR A 20 -10.33 3.45 17.84
C TYR A 20 -9.31 3.60 18.99
N LEU A 21 -8.25 2.78 19.04
CA LEU A 21 -7.19 2.86 20.08
C LEU A 21 -5.93 3.57 19.60
N ARG A 22 -5.85 4.01 18.35
CA ARG A 22 -4.65 4.67 17.80
C ARG A 22 -4.29 5.98 18.52
N SER A 23 -5.26 6.60 19.20
CA SER A 23 -5.01 7.81 20.00
C SER A 23 -4.71 7.54 21.48
N SER A 24 -4.77 6.27 21.92
CA SER A 24 -4.52 5.88 23.31
C SER A 24 -3.03 5.64 23.54
N GLN A 25 -2.39 6.54 24.29
CA GLN A 25 -0.99 6.39 24.69
C GLN A 25 -0.76 5.12 25.52
N PRO A 26 -1.57 4.77 26.54
CA PRO A 26 -1.37 3.53 27.31
C PRO A 26 -1.48 2.26 26.46
N PHE A 27 -2.43 2.23 25.51
CA PHE A 27 -2.58 1.10 24.60
C PHE A 27 -1.34 0.94 23.73
N LEU A 28 -0.93 2.00 23.05
CA LEU A 28 0.23 1.94 22.16
C LEU A 28 1.53 1.64 22.91
N THR A 29 1.70 2.19 24.12
CA THR A 29 2.87 1.92 24.98
C THR A 29 2.95 0.44 25.37
N SER A 30 1.84 -0.14 25.84
CA SER A 30 1.77 -1.57 26.18
C SER A 30 1.95 -2.48 24.96
N ALA A 31 1.38 -2.10 23.80
CA ALA A 31 1.54 -2.83 22.55
C ALA A 31 2.97 -2.77 22.00
N LEU A 32 3.67 -1.65 22.18
CA LEU A 32 5.05 -1.46 21.70
C LEU A 32 6.04 -2.33 22.48
N ARG A 33 5.93 -2.36 23.81
CA ARG A 33 6.84 -3.12 24.70
C ARG A 33 6.44 -4.58 24.90
N SER A 34 5.33 -5.02 24.31
CA SER A 34 4.86 -6.40 24.44
C SER A 34 5.96 -7.37 23.98
N PRO A 35 6.24 -8.45 24.73
CA PRO A 35 7.19 -9.47 24.27
C PRO A 35 6.72 -10.21 23.01
N LYS A 36 5.44 -10.05 22.64
CA LYS A 36 4.84 -10.58 21.40
C LYS A 36 4.87 -9.58 20.24
N ALA A 37 5.40 -8.38 20.45
CA ALA A 37 5.42 -7.35 19.42
C ALA A 37 6.33 -7.76 18.26
N LYS A 38 5.79 -7.65 17.05
CA LYS A 38 6.47 -7.94 15.78
C LYS A 38 6.72 -6.64 15.03
N PHE A 39 7.98 -6.32 14.80
CA PHE A 39 8.38 -5.15 14.02
C PHE A 39 8.81 -5.62 12.64
N LEU A 40 8.20 -5.08 11.60
CA LEU A 40 8.61 -5.25 10.20
C LEU A 40 9.53 -4.09 9.82
N PRO A 41 10.84 -4.32 9.62
CA PRO A 41 11.74 -3.29 9.12
C PRO A 41 11.54 -3.09 7.62
N LEU A 42 11.54 -1.83 7.17
CA LEU A 42 11.54 -1.47 5.76
C LEU A 42 12.77 -0.61 5.44
N ASP A 43 13.59 -1.03 4.48
CA ASP A 43 14.65 -0.21 3.90
C ASP A 43 14.21 0.28 2.52
N SER A 44 14.06 1.60 2.38
CA SER A 44 13.61 2.24 1.14
C SER A 44 12.32 1.60 0.61
N LEU A 45 11.36 1.36 1.53
CA LEU A 45 10.06 0.70 1.30
C LEU A 45 10.13 -0.80 0.96
N SER A 46 11.32 -1.39 1.01
CA SER A 46 11.52 -2.83 0.84
C SER A 46 11.41 -3.52 2.19
N PRO A 47 10.39 -4.35 2.46
CA PRO A 47 10.31 -5.10 3.72
C PRO A 47 11.44 -6.12 3.85
N LEU A 48 11.82 -6.39 5.09
CA LEU A 48 12.70 -7.50 5.43
C LEU A 48 11.97 -8.83 5.22
N CYS A 49 12.60 -9.76 4.50
CA CYS A 49 12.03 -11.05 4.16
C CYS A 49 13.09 -12.16 4.23
N GLN A 50 12.63 -13.40 4.33
CA GLN A 50 13.44 -14.61 4.24
C GLN A 50 12.76 -15.63 3.33
N HIS A 51 13.55 -16.51 2.71
CA HIS A 51 13.03 -17.63 1.93
C HIS A 51 12.82 -18.86 2.79
N ASP A 52 11.75 -19.60 2.53
CA ASP A 52 11.60 -20.95 3.04
C ASP A 52 12.33 -21.98 2.15
N ALA A 53 12.27 -23.26 2.54
CA ALA A 53 12.90 -24.35 1.80
C ALA A 53 12.32 -24.57 0.39
N ASP A 54 11.07 -24.15 0.17
CA ASP A 54 10.35 -24.27 -1.10
C ASP A 54 10.56 -23.03 -2.01
N GLY A 55 11.33 -22.04 -1.52
CA GLY A 55 11.64 -20.80 -2.23
C GLY A 55 10.53 -19.74 -2.15
N ALA A 56 9.46 -19.99 -1.38
CA ALA A 56 8.46 -18.97 -1.06
C ALA A 56 9.07 -17.91 -0.14
N ARG A 57 8.55 -16.69 -0.24
CA ARG A 57 9.09 -15.54 0.50
C ARG A 57 8.18 -15.20 1.65
N HIS A 58 8.75 -15.07 2.83
CA HIS A 58 8.05 -14.72 4.06
C HIS A 58 8.59 -13.42 4.63
N LEU A 59 7.71 -12.60 5.20
CA LEU A 59 8.08 -11.43 5.99
C LEU A 59 8.88 -11.89 7.21
N HIS A 60 9.99 -11.20 7.47
CA HIS A 60 10.80 -11.43 8.66
C HIS A 60 10.59 -10.28 9.64
N PHE A 61 10.23 -10.63 10.88
CA PHE A 61 9.93 -9.67 11.93
C PHE A 61 11.01 -9.73 13.01
N ILE A 62 11.33 -8.57 13.59
CA ILE A 62 12.24 -8.43 14.73
C ILE A 62 11.46 -8.04 15.99
N GLY A 63 12.10 -8.18 17.15
CA GLY A 63 11.47 -7.92 18.45
C GLY A 63 11.76 -6.51 18.98
N TRP A 64 11.08 -6.15 20.07
CA TRP A 64 11.27 -4.86 20.75
C TRP A 64 12.75 -4.58 21.11
N LYS A 65 13.47 -5.58 21.61
CA LYS A 65 14.89 -5.47 22.01
C LYS A 65 15.81 -5.05 20.86
N ASP A 66 15.41 -5.31 19.63
CA ASP A 66 16.21 -4.97 18.45
C ASP A 66 16.08 -3.49 18.10
N VAL A 67 14.96 -2.86 18.47
CA VAL A 67 14.58 -1.51 18.05
C VAL A 67 14.53 -0.48 19.18
N GLU A 68 14.50 -0.90 20.45
CA GLU A 68 14.31 -0.01 21.61
C GLU A 68 15.36 1.12 21.68
N ALA A 69 16.62 0.83 21.34
CA ALA A 69 17.69 1.81 21.36
C ALA A 69 17.54 2.93 20.31
N VAL A 70 16.79 2.65 19.24
CA VAL A 70 16.50 3.57 18.14
C VAL A 70 15.19 4.31 18.38
N ILE A 71 14.16 3.61 18.84
CA ILE A 71 12.82 4.18 19.07
C ILE A 71 12.81 5.06 20.33
N GLY A 72 13.54 4.67 21.38
CA GLY A 72 13.54 5.34 22.68
C GLY A 72 12.53 4.71 23.67
N GLU A 73 12.38 5.35 24.82
CA GLU A 73 11.53 4.86 25.92
C GLU A 73 10.05 4.81 25.52
N ALA A 74 9.41 3.65 25.66
CA ALA A 74 8.05 3.40 25.18
C ALA A 74 7.03 4.39 25.76
N GLU A 75 7.18 4.76 27.03
CA GLU A 75 6.32 5.70 27.75
C GLU A 75 6.36 7.12 27.17
N GLN A 76 7.45 7.47 26.49
CA GLN A 76 7.69 8.80 25.92
C GLN A 76 7.35 8.88 24.42
N VAL A 77 7.51 7.78 23.69
CA VAL A 77 7.30 7.72 22.22
C VAL A 77 5.91 8.18 21.80
N PHE A 78 4.90 7.83 22.60
CA PHE A 78 3.49 8.16 22.32
C PHE A 78 2.93 9.26 23.22
N ALA A 79 3.78 10.04 23.88
CA ALA A 79 3.33 11.26 24.56
C ALA A 79 2.64 12.19 23.55
N GLY A 80 1.43 12.65 23.88
CA GLY A 80 0.64 13.52 23.01
C GLY A 80 0.29 12.91 21.64
N VAL A 81 0.21 11.57 21.54
CA VAL A 81 -0.11 10.85 20.29
C VAL A 81 -1.51 11.14 19.76
N ASP A 82 -2.42 11.66 20.57
CA ASP A 82 -3.76 12.06 20.15
C ASP A 82 -3.77 13.30 19.21
N GLY A 83 -2.71 14.10 19.28
CA GLY A 83 -2.52 15.33 18.51
C GLY A 83 -3.39 16.51 18.94
N LYS A 84 -4.04 16.48 20.11
CA LYS A 84 -5.07 17.46 20.51
C LYS A 84 -4.54 18.76 21.10
N ARG A 85 -3.46 18.70 21.88
CA ARG A 85 -2.92 19.85 22.62
C ARG A 85 -1.62 20.35 22.00
N ASP A 86 -1.52 21.66 21.82
CA ASP A 86 -0.37 22.34 21.20
C ASP A 86 0.75 22.50 22.22
N GLU A 87 0.35 22.83 23.45
CA GLU A 87 1.19 22.96 24.65
C GLU A 87 1.94 21.69 25.02
N ASP A 88 1.51 20.53 24.52
CA ASP A 88 2.21 19.27 24.73
C ASP A 88 3.52 19.21 23.93
N VAL A 89 3.63 19.93 22.80
CA VAL A 89 4.76 19.76 21.87
C VAL A 89 6.11 20.13 22.50
N PRO A 90 6.25 21.24 23.25
CA PRO A 90 7.48 21.53 23.99
C PRO A 90 7.85 20.48 25.05
N GLU A 91 6.86 19.81 25.64
CA GLU A 91 7.08 18.81 26.70
C GLU A 91 7.38 17.40 26.17
N LEU A 92 7.29 17.18 24.84
CA LEU A 92 7.64 15.90 24.23
C LEU A 92 9.11 15.58 24.46
N ALA A 93 9.40 14.31 24.70
CA ALA A 93 10.78 13.85 24.76
C ALA A 93 11.44 13.95 23.39
N VAL A 94 12.73 14.25 23.37
CA VAL A 94 13.59 13.94 22.22
C VAL A 94 13.85 12.43 22.27
N LEU A 95 13.51 11.72 21.21
CA LEU A 95 13.54 10.25 21.20
C LEU A 95 14.84 9.68 20.62
N GLY A 96 15.20 8.48 21.09
CA GLY A 96 16.14 7.58 20.43
C GLY A 96 17.54 8.15 20.15
N LEU A 97 18.02 7.94 18.92
CA LEU A 97 19.34 8.39 18.48
C LEU A 97 19.50 9.92 18.49
N GLN A 98 18.42 10.66 18.27
CA GLN A 98 18.46 12.13 18.28
C GLN A 98 18.68 12.67 19.69
N ALA A 99 18.09 12.04 20.71
CA ALA A 99 18.33 12.40 22.11
C ALA A 99 19.81 12.27 22.47
N LYS A 100 20.44 11.15 22.07
CA LYS A 100 21.87 10.88 22.27
C LYS A 100 22.75 11.87 21.50
N ARG A 101 22.39 12.18 20.25
CA ARG A 101 23.15 13.08 19.37
C ARG A 101 23.11 14.54 19.85
N LEU A 102 21.93 15.01 20.26
CA LEU A 102 21.71 16.41 20.64
C LEU A 102 22.04 16.67 22.11
N GLY A 103 22.08 15.63 22.95
CA GLY A 103 22.27 15.76 24.40
C GLY A 103 21.11 16.48 25.10
N LYS A 104 19.94 16.54 24.46
CA LYS A 104 18.73 17.23 24.93
C LYS A 104 17.62 16.22 25.14
N THR A 105 16.80 16.42 26.16
CA THR A 105 15.78 15.46 26.56
C THR A 105 14.37 15.92 26.23
N ARG A 106 14.11 17.23 26.09
CA ARG A 106 12.80 17.78 25.69
C ARG A 106 12.87 18.54 24.38
N VAL A 107 11.79 18.47 23.61
CA VAL A 107 11.64 19.21 22.35
C VAL A 107 11.66 20.72 22.60
N GLY A 108 11.15 21.20 23.73
CA GLY A 108 11.19 22.61 24.12
C GLY A 108 12.61 23.18 24.23
N ASP A 109 13.60 22.35 24.57
CA ASP A 109 15.01 22.73 24.73
C ASP A 109 15.76 22.84 23.39
N LEU A 110 15.13 22.40 22.30
CA LEU A 110 15.69 22.47 20.96
C LEU A 110 15.60 23.92 20.43
N SER A 111 16.64 24.36 19.73
CA SER A 111 16.59 25.57 18.91
C SER A 111 15.60 25.39 17.76
N HIS A 112 15.23 26.48 17.10
CA HIS A 112 14.35 26.44 15.93
C HIS A 112 14.82 25.40 14.89
N ASP A 113 16.09 25.49 14.47
CA ASP A 113 16.67 24.60 13.46
C ASP A 113 16.75 23.14 13.93
N GLU A 114 17.04 22.93 15.22
CA GLU A 114 17.05 21.60 15.81
C GLU A 114 15.65 20.98 15.84
N LYS A 115 14.60 21.75 16.17
CA LYS A 115 13.20 21.29 16.09
C LYS A 115 12.84 20.90 14.67
N MET A 116 13.19 21.75 13.69
CA MET A 116 12.91 21.47 12.28
C MET A 116 13.55 20.13 11.87
N ARG A 117 14.85 19.96 12.12
CA ARG A 117 15.56 18.71 11.80
C ARG A 117 15.00 17.52 12.56
N TYR A 118 14.74 17.66 13.86
CA TYR A 118 14.21 16.59 14.70
C TYR A 118 12.95 15.96 14.11
N PHE A 119 11.95 16.76 13.74
CA PHE A 119 10.69 16.27 13.20
C PHE A 119 10.79 15.71 11.77
N LEU A 120 11.74 16.21 10.96
CA LEU A 120 12.00 15.70 9.62
C LEU A 120 12.73 14.35 9.66
N ASP A 121 13.70 14.21 10.55
CA ASP A 121 14.58 13.05 10.68
C ASP A 121 13.94 11.87 11.44
N GLN A 122 12.74 12.05 12.03
CA GLN A 122 12.07 10.93 12.71
C GLN A 122 11.75 9.81 11.72
N PRO A 123 12.21 8.56 11.99
CA PRO A 123 11.83 7.41 11.18
C PRO A 123 10.32 7.18 11.29
N ALA A 124 9.72 6.62 10.24
CA ALA A 124 8.33 6.23 10.30
C ALA A 124 8.18 4.99 11.21
N LEU A 125 7.52 5.16 12.35
CA LEU A 125 7.03 4.08 13.21
C LEU A 125 5.51 4.04 13.11
N VAL A 126 4.96 2.92 12.66
CA VAL A 126 3.54 2.77 12.35
C VAL A 126 2.98 1.54 13.05
N PHE A 127 1.88 1.71 13.78
CA PHE A 127 1.10 0.59 14.32
C PHE A 127 0.19 0.02 13.23
N LEU A 128 0.35 -1.25 12.86
CA LEU A 128 -0.44 -1.89 11.80
C LEU A 128 -1.73 -2.49 12.35
N GLY A 129 -1.67 -3.08 13.55
CA GLY A 129 -2.80 -3.74 14.18
C GLY A 129 -2.35 -4.88 15.08
N VAL A 130 -3.28 -5.75 15.42
CA VAL A 130 -3.02 -6.94 16.26
C VAL A 130 -3.52 -8.19 15.55
N ASP A 131 -2.69 -9.23 15.50
CA ASP A 131 -3.12 -10.56 15.06
C ASP A 131 -3.73 -11.32 16.24
N GLU A 132 -5.00 -11.66 16.12
CA GLU A 132 -5.78 -12.36 17.17
C GLU A 132 -6.17 -13.78 16.74
N ARG A 133 -5.67 -14.29 15.59
CA ARG A 133 -6.12 -15.58 15.04
C ARG A 133 -5.79 -16.77 15.94
N PHE A 134 -4.72 -16.66 16.71
CA PHE A 134 -4.29 -17.66 17.69
C PHE A 134 -4.93 -17.47 19.08
N ALA A 135 -5.76 -16.45 19.28
CA ALA A 135 -6.48 -16.27 20.53
C ALA A 135 -7.48 -17.43 20.73
N PRO A 136 -7.76 -17.85 21.98
CA PRO A 136 -8.86 -18.79 22.26
C PRO A 136 -10.18 -18.25 21.72
N GLU A 137 -11.10 -19.11 21.25
CA GLU A 137 -12.40 -18.64 20.73
C GLU A 137 -13.21 -17.83 21.75
N SER A 138 -13.08 -18.17 23.04
CA SER A 138 -13.67 -17.39 24.14
C SER A 138 -13.12 -15.97 24.28
N ALA A 139 -12.04 -15.64 23.57
CA ALA A 139 -11.37 -14.33 23.56
C ALA A 139 -11.36 -13.66 22.18
N LYS A 140 -11.81 -14.32 21.10
CA LYS A 140 -11.87 -13.74 19.73
C LYS A 140 -13.06 -12.80 19.52
N SER A 141 -13.92 -12.63 20.51
CA SER A 141 -15.17 -11.88 20.39
C SER A 141 -15.22 -10.72 21.38
N LEU A 142 -15.07 -9.52 20.82
CA LEU A 142 -15.25 -8.19 21.42
C LEU A 142 -14.07 -7.68 22.26
N PRO A 143 -13.78 -6.36 22.23
CA PRO A 143 -12.85 -5.78 23.18
C PRO A 143 -13.37 -6.14 24.59
N VAL A 144 -12.51 -6.73 25.41
CA VAL A 144 -12.87 -7.25 26.75
C VAL A 144 -13.44 -6.15 27.65
N SER A 145 -13.23 -4.88 27.27
CA SER A 145 -13.77 -3.69 27.91
C SER A 145 -14.12 -2.61 26.89
N LYS A 146 -14.92 -1.62 27.29
CA LYS A 146 -15.10 -0.39 26.49
C LYS A 146 -13.78 0.40 26.52
N PRO A 147 -13.32 0.94 25.39
CA PRO A 147 -12.13 1.78 25.37
C PRO A 147 -12.27 3.00 26.29
N ASP A 148 -11.21 3.24 27.06
CA ASP A 148 -11.05 4.35 28.00
C ASP A 148 -9.58 4.79 28.06
N GLU A 149 -9.28 5.75 28.94
CA GLU A 149 -7.93 6.30 29.10
C GLU A 149 -6.91 5.32 29.72
N HIS A 150 -7.36 4.17 30.23
CA HIS A 150 -6.50 3.15 30.85
C HIS A 150 -6.36 1.89 29.97
N SER A 151 -6.95 1.91 28.78
CA SER A 151 -6.93 0.79 27.86
C SER A 151 -5.51 0.39 27.46
N THR A 152 -5.14 -0.86 27.72
CA THR A 152 -3.86 -1.48 27.33
C THR A 152 -4.09 -2.63 26.34
N LEU A 153 -3.00 -3.14 25.72
CA LEU A 153 -3.06 -4.35 24.90
C LEU A 153 -3.68 -5.51 25.69
N GLU A 154 -3.29 -5.71 26.95
CA GLU A 154 -3.78 -6.82 27.78
C GLU A 154 -5.28 -6.73 28.06
N THR A 155 -5.81 -5.50 28.22
CA THR A 155 -7.25 -5.29 28.46
C THR A 155 -8.11 -5.44 27.21
N HIS A 156 -7.53 -5.37 26.00
CA HIS A 156 -8.29 -5.34 24.74
C HIS A 156 -8.00 -6.52 23.82
N SER A 157 -6.78 -7.06 23.87
CA SER A 157 -6.29 -8.18 23.08
C SER A 157 -5.16 -8.91 23.86
N PRO A 158 -5.47 -9.58 24.99
CA PRO A 158 -4.47 -10.23 25.86
C PRO A 158 -3.66 -11.33 25.16
N TYR A 159 -4.25 -11.96 24.15
CA TYR A 159 -3.60 -13.03 23.40
C TYR A 159 -2.93 -12.56 22.13
N GLY A 160 -3.32 -11.39 21.61
CA GLY A 160 -2.90 -10.94 20.30
C GLY A 160 -1.45 -10.46 20.24
N GLU A 161 -0.92 -10.51 19.03
CA GLU A 161 0.43 -10.11 18.69
C GLU A 161 0.38 -8.74 17.98
N PRO A 162 0.94 -7.67 18.56
CA PRO A 162 0.91 -6.36 17.92
C PRO A 162 1.96 -6.27 16.80
N TYR A 163 1.55 -5.74 15.65
CA TYR A 163 2.40 -5.57 14.47
C TYR A 163 2.73 -4.09 14.26
N TRP A 164 3.99 -3.84 13.98
CA TRP A 164 4.55 -2.51 13.74
C TRP A 164 5.34 -2.51 12.43
N ALA A 165 5.32 -1.39 11.70
CA ALA A 165 6.26 -1.12 10.61
C ALA A 165 7.25 -0.04 11.05
N LEU A 166 8.53 -0.24 10.76
CA LEU A 166 9.60 0.68 11.07
C LEU A 166 10.43 0.98 9.82
N ASP A 167 10.54 2.25 9.45
CA ASP A 167 11.49 2.70 8.45
C ASP A 167 12.92 2.68 9.01
N VAL A 168 13.76 1.84 8.43
CA VAL A 168 15.18 1.69 8.79
C VAL A 168 16.12 2.26 7.74
N SER A 169 15.60 2.96 6.73
CA SER A 169 16.38 3.47 5.59
C SER A 169 17.58 4.32 6.04
N ALA A 170 17.35 5.21 7.02
CA ALA A 170 18.35 6.12 7.57
C ALA A 170 19.08 5.56 8.82
N LEU A 171 19.01 4.25 9.07
CA LEU A 171 19.54 3.60 10.27
C LEU A 171 20.55 2.49 9.91
N PRO A 172 21.74 2.83 9.38
CA PRO A 172 22.70 1.84 8.87
C PRO A 172 23.13 0.83 9.95
N ASP A 173 23.45 1.29 11.16
CA ASP A 173 23.88 0.41 12.25
C ASP A 173 22.82 -0.62 12.63
N LEU A 174 21.53 -0.22 12.63
CA LEU A 174 20.43 -1.13 12.90
C LEU A 174 20.25 -2.13 11.75
N LYS A 175 20.35 -1.68 10.50
CA LYS A 175 20.27 -2.56 9.32
C LYS A 175 21.37 -3.62 9.35
N ASP A 176 22.61 -3.21 9.60
CA ASP A 176 23.75 -4.12 9.65
C ASP A 176 23.59 -5.14 10.79
N LYS A 177 23.16 -4.69 11.98
CA LYS A 177 22.85 -5.58 13.10
C LYS A 177 21.77 -6.61 12.72
N ILE A 178 20.65 -6.16 12.16
CA ILE A 178 19.53 -7.04 11.75
C ILE A 178 20.02 -8.09 10.76
N LEU A 179 20.76 -7.70 9.72
CA LEU A 179 21.25 -8.63 8.70
C LEU A 179 22.31 -9.61 9.24
N GLN A 180 23.13 -9.20 10.20
CA GLN A 180 24.12 -10.07 10.85
C GLN A 180 23.48 -11.11 11.78
N GLU A 181 22.45 -10.71 12.53
CA GLU A 181 21.79 -11.58 13.52
C GLU A 181 20.72 -12.50 12.89
N ASN A 182 20.28 -12.21 11.66
CA ASN A 182 19.22 -12.95 10.97
C ASN A 182 19.73 -13.51 9.63
N GLU A 183 20.47 -14.61 9.69
CA GLU A 183 21.06 -15.26 8.51
C GLU A 183 20.00 -15.58 7.44
N GLY A 184 20.26 -15.14 6.21
CA GLY A 184 19.36 -15.32 5.06
C GLY A 184 18.25 -14.29 4.93
N ALA A 185 18.08 -13.37 5.89
CA ALA A 185 17.15 -12.25 5.75
C ALA A 185 17.69 -11.20 4.77
N THR A 186 16.82 -10.65 3.93
CA THR A 186 17.15 -9.61 2.95
C THR A 186 16.02 -8.60 2.79
N PHE A 187 16.36 -7.34 2.50
CA PHE A 187 15.38 -6.33 2.12
C PHE A 187 14.96 -6.53 0.67
N MET A 188 13.67 -6.66 0.45
CA MET A 188 13.13 -7.08 -0.83
C MET A 188 12.18 -6.05 -1.43
N GLU A 189 12.34 -5.76 -2.73
CA GLU A 189 11.38 -4.94 -3.46
C GLU A 189 10.01 -5.66 -3.51
N LEU A 190 8.99 -5.00 -2.93
CA LEU A 190 7.71 -5.65 -2.64
C LEU A 190 6.97 -6.13 -3.90
N ARG A 191 6.99 -5.40 -5.01
CA ARG A 191 6.18 -5.76 -6.18
C ARG A 191 6.65 -7.06 -6.82
N SER A 192 7.94 -7.16 -7.09
CA SER A 192 8.55 -8.38 -7.63
C SER A 192 8.50 -9.52 -6.62
N GLY A 193 8.71 -9.21 -5.33
CA GLY A 193 8.79 -10.18 -4.25
C GLY A 193 7.46 -10.75 -3.74
N ALA A 194 6.38 -9.98 -3.84
CA ALA A 194 5.06 -10.42 -3.37
C ALA A 194 4.48 -11.57 -4.22
N GLN A 195 4.97 -11.76 -5.45
CA GLN A 195 4.49 -12.82 -6.36
C GLN A 195 4.55 -14.24 -5.77
N THR A 196 5.51 -14.50 -4.88
CA THR A 196 5.68 -15.80 -4.18
C THR A 196 5.42 -15.71 -2.69
N MET A 197 4.87 -14.59 -2.21
CA MET A 197 4.55 -14.37 -0.80
C MET A 197 3.13 -14.86 -0.50
N PRO A 198 2.87 -15.47 0.67
CA PRO A 198 1.52 -15.78 1.11
C PRO A 198 0.62 -14.54 1.10
N THR A 199 -0.66 -14.70 0.74
CA THR A 199 -1.59 -13.56 0.55
C THR A 199 -1.75 -12.71 1.81
N GLU A 200 -1.83 -13.34 2.97
CA GLU A 200 -1.96 -12.65 4.26
C GLU A 200 -0.73 -11.79 4.56
N GLU A 201 0.47 -12.33 4.37
CA GLU A 201 1.71 -11.59 4.54
C GLU A 201 1.86 -10.45 3.52
N ALA A 202 1.51 -10.70 2.25
CA ALA A 202 1.50 -9.67 1.22
C ALA A 202 0.57 -8.51 1.57
N SER A 203 -0.56 -8.79 2.23
CA SER A 203 -1.50 -7.75 2.65
C SER A 203 -1.01 -6.94 3.87
N ILE A 204 -0.22 -7.55 4.77
CA ILE A 204 0.48 -6.84 5.86
C ILE A 204 1.59 -5.96 5.27
N ALA A 205 2.38 -6.52 4.34
CA ALA A 205 3.44 -5.79 3.64
C ALA A 205 2.88 -4.60 2.86
N ALA A 206 1.72 -4.76 2.22
CA ALA A 206 1.06 -3.69 1.49
C ALA A 206 0.62 -2.54 2.40
N GLU A 207 0.01 -2.85 3.56
CA GLU A 207 -0.35 -1.85 4.58
C GLU A 207 0.89 -1.13 5.12
N ALA A 208 1.92 -1.90 5.52
CA ALA A 208 3.17 -1.37 6.04
C ALA A 208 3.85 -0.43 5.04
N ARG A 209 4.01 -0.89 3.79
CA ARG A 209 4.62 -0.11 2.72
C ARG A 209 3.87 1.19 2.48
N ALA A 210 2.55 1.15 2.33
CA ALA A 210 1.74 2.34 2.03
C ALA A 210 1.84 3.39 3.16
N LEU A 211 1.79 2.95 4.42
CA LEU A 211 1.83 3.87 5.57
C LEU A 211 3.24 4.42 5.82
N VAL A 212 4.28 3.59 5.68
CA VAL A 212 5.67 4.07 5.77
C VAL A 212 5.95 5.06 4.66
N ASP A 213 5.60 4.74 3.42
CA ASP A 213 5.76 5.64 2.26
C ASP A 213 5.03 6.98 2.45
N TRP A 214 3.80 6.96 2.98
CA TRP A 214 3.10 8.19 3.29
C TRP A 214 3.79 9.00 4.39
N ASN A 215 4.24 8.36 5.49
CA ASN A 215 4.92 9.04 6.59
C ASN A 215 6.30 9.59 6.20
N THR A 216 6.99 8.95 5.25
CA THR A 216 8.32 9.40 4.77
C THR A 216 8.20 10.54 3.78
N ARG A 217 7.20 10.53 2.88
CA ARG A 217 7.00 11.61 1.89
C ARG A 217 6.28 12.84 2.44
N ASN A 218 5.39 12.68 3.43
CA ASN A 218 4.58 13.78 3.97
C ASN A 218 5.21 14.34 5.25
N LYS A 219 6.29 15.11 5.08
CA LYS A 219 7.04 15.72 6.20
C LYS A 219 6.69 17.18 6.47
N PHE A 220 6.00 17.85 5.56
CA PHE A 220 5.61 19.26 5.65
C PHE A 220 4.10 19.46 5.54
N CYS A 221 3.59 20.48 6.23
CA CYS A 221 2.16 20.80 6.28
C CYS A 221 1.74 21.45 4.96
N PRO A 222 0.79 20.88 4.21
CA PRO A 222 0.33 21.50 2.96
C PRO A 222 -0.26 22.90 3.12
N ALA A 223 -0.76 23.24 4.31
CA ALA A 223 -1.38 24.54 4.58
C ALA A 223 -0.39 25.66 4.98
N CYS A 224 0.79 25.33 5.49
CA CYS A 224 1.73 26.35 5.99
C CYS A 224 3.23 26.01 5.83
N ALA A 225 3.55 24.90 5.15
CA ALA A 225 4.90 24.42 4.87
C ALA A 225 5.80 24.11 6.09
N ARG A 226 5.31 24.21 7.34
CA ARG A 226 6.06 23.79 8.54
C ARG A 226 6.18 22.26 8.63
N PRO A 227 7.21 21.72 9.29
CA PRO A 227 7.29 20.29 9.57
C PRO A 227 6.07 19.78 10.34
N ILE A 228 5.75 18.51 10.12
CA ILE A 228 4.62 17.84 10.76
C ILE A 228 5.10 16.63 11.53
N ARG A 229 4.47 16.36 12.67
CA ARG A 229 4.74 15.18 13.49
C ARG A 229 3.77 14.06 13.19
N SER A 230 4.21 12.83 13.42
CA SER A 230 3.33 11.66 13.39
C SER A 230 2.46 11.67 14.65
N VAL A 231 1.17 11.39 14.47
CA VAL A 231 0.19 11.15 15.54
C VAL A 231 -0.64 9.93 15.15
N TRP A 232 -1.41 9.41 16.10
CA TRP A 232 -2.18 8.18 15.93
C TRP A 232 -1.32 6.99 15.45
N ALA A 233 -0.10 6.87 15.99
CA ALA A 233 0.89 5.85 15.62
C ALA A 233 1.06 5.66 14.10
N GLY A 234 1.30 6.75 13.37
CA GLY A 234 1.55 6.72 11.93
C GLY A 234 0.31 6.88 11.04
N TRP A 235 -0.89 7.01 11.61
CA TRP A 235 -2.15 7.14 10.87
C TRP A 235 -2.66 8.56 10.70
N LYS A 236 -1.97 9.54 11.26
CA LYS A 236 -2.29 10.95 11.07
C LYS A 236 -1.01 11.78 11.19
N ARG A 237 -0.92 12.87 10.42
CA ARG A 237 0.15 13.86 10.52
C ARG A 237 -0.44 15.16 11.07
N SER A 238 0.25 15.76 12.03
CA SER A 238 -0.19 16.99 12.70
C SER A 238 0.87 18.07 12.56
N CYS A 239 0.48 19.24 12.07
CA CYS A 239 1.37 20.41 11.99
C CYS A 239 1.92 20.76 13.37
N ILE A 240 3.22 21.00 13.51
CA ILE A 240 3.72 21.49 14.80
C ILE A 240 3.27 22.95 15.04
N PRO A 241 3.04 23.37 16.29
CA PRO A 241 2.79 24.78 16.62
C PRO A 241 3.93 25.67 16.11
N GLY A 242 3.58 26.84 15.58
CA GLY A 242 4.59 27.82 15.18
C GLY A 242 5.16 28.54 16.40
N GLU A 243 6.46 28.79 16.40
CA GLU A 243 7.04 29.76 17.34
C GLU A 243 6.58 31.17 16.96
N PRO A 244 6.31 32.06 17.92
CA PRO A 244 6.07 33.47 17.61
C PRO A 244 7.26 34.03 16.82
N SER A 245 7.05 34.53 15.61
CA SER A 245 8.13 35.14 14.82
C SER A 245 8.54 36.47 15.44
N ALA A 246 9.84 36.72 15.58
CA ALA A 246 10.38 38.02 16.00
C ALA A 246 10.06 39.14 14.98
N ASP A 247 9.75 38.79 13.73
CA ASP A 247 9.75 39.72 12.59
C ASP A 247 8.34 40.20 12.17
N GLY A 248 7.34 39.99 13.04
CA GLY A 248 6.15 40.86 13.05
C GLY A 248 5.33 40.95 11.76
N VAL A 249 5.01 39.83 11.10
CA VAL A 249 3.72 39.76 10.40
C VAL A 249 2.73 39.17 11.40
N ASP A 250 2.14 40.09 12.16
CA ASP A 250 1.05 39.95 13.15
C ASP A 250 1.39 39.53 14.58
N GLY A 251 2.65 39.25 14.95
CA GLY A 251 3.07 39.12 16.37
C GLY A 251 2.29 38.09 17.23
N GLN A 252 1.39 37.34 16.60
CA GLN A 252 0.56 36.30 17.18
C GLN A 252 0.87 35.03 16.41
N ALA A 253 1.18 33.94 17.13
CA ALA A 253 1.26 32.63 16.54
C ALA A 253 -0.15 32.24 16.05
N THR A 254 -0.53 32.60 14.82
CA THR A 254 -1.80 32.16 14.25
C THR A 254 -1.72 30.65 14.05
N ALA A 255 -2.46 29.90 14.86
CA ALA A 255 -2.55 28.45 14.74
C ALA A 255 -2.91 28.06 13.29
N CYS A 256 -2.15 27.13 12.71
CA CYS A 256 -2.36 26.69 11.33
C CYS A 256 -3.81 26.23 11.12
N ILE A 257 -4.42 26.57 9.98
CA ILE A 257 -5.77 26.09 9.63
C ILE A 257 -5.88 24.57 9.66
N SER A 258 -4.80 23.84 9.35
CA SER A 258 -4.76 22.38 9.44
C SER A 258 -4.99 21.84 10.87
N ARG A 259 -4.87 22.68 11.89
CA ARG A 259 -5.10 22.33 13.30
C ARG A 259 -6.56 22.56 13.72
N LYS A 260 -7.38 23.17 12.88
CA LYS A 260 -8.81 23.42 13.12
C LYS A 260 -9.65 22.57 12.19
N GLY A 261 -10.46 21.67 12.74
CA GLY A 261 -11.31 20.76 11.98
C GLY A 261 -10.57 19.55 11.41
N VAL A 262 -11.19 18.89 10.44
CA VAL A 262 -10.69 17.66 9.82
C VAL A 262 -10.27 17.97 8.39
N HIS A 263 -9.01 17.68 8.07
CA HIS A 263 -8.42 17.93 6.75
C HIS A 263 -7.86 16.63 6.18
N ASN A 264 -8.23 16.29 4.94
CA ASN A 264 -7.86 15.04 4.29
C ASN A 264 -6.33 14.80 4.25
N PHE A 265 -5.54 15.84 3.99
CA PHE A 265 -4.08 15.77 3.90
C PHE A 265 -3.40 15.43 5.24
N SER A 266 -4.14 15.44 6.34
CA SER A 266 -3.65 14.96 7.64
C SER A 266 -3.71 13.44 7.76
N TYR A 267 -4.33 12.73 6.81
CA TYR A 267 -4.54 11.28 6.84
C TYR A 267 -3.87 10.59 5.64
N PRO A 268 -3.55 9.27 5.74
CA PRO A 268 -3.00 8.51 4.64
C PRO A 268 -3.86 8.63 3.38
N ARG A 269 -3.21 8.89 2.25
CA ARG A 269 -3.86 8.99 0.94
C ARG A 269 -4.10 7.59 0.37
N THR A 270 -5.23 7.40 -0.30
CA THR A 270 -5.51 6.21 -1.11
C THR A 270 -6.14 6.68 -2.40
N ASP A 271 -5.45 6.49 -3.51
CA ASP A 271 -5.88 6.94 -4.84
C ASP A 271 -6.76 5.87 -5.49
N PRO A 272 -8.05 6.15 -5.73
CA PRO A 272 -8.92 5.19 -6.40
C PRO A 272 -8.54 5.07 -7.88
N VAL A 273 -8.44 3.85 -8.38
CA VAL A 273 -8.11 3.53 -9.77
C VAL A 273 -9.10 2.49 -10.28
N VAL A 274 -9.78 2.73 -11.40
CA VAL A 274 -10.57 1.68 -12.06
C VAL A 274 -9.66 0.81 -12.90
N ILE A 275 -9.94 -0.49 -12.95
CA ILE A 275 -9.32 -1.43 -13.87
C ILE A 275 -10.39 -2.37 -14.40
N MET A 276 -10.54 -2.45 -15.72
CA MET A 276 -11.78 -2.94 -16.31
C MET A 276 -11.58 -4.06 -17.32
N ALA A 277 -12.36 -5.12 -17.17
CA ALA A 277 -12.61 -6.13 -18.20
C ALA A 277 -13.70 -5.63 -19.15
N VAL A 278 -13.31 -5.05 -20.28
CA VAL A 278 -14.24 -4.56 -21.29
C VAL A 278 -14.53 -5.68 -22.29
N LEU A 279 -15.79 -6.08 -22.37
CA LEU A 279 -16.26 -7.18 -23.21
C LEU A 279 -16.74 -6.65 -24.57
N SER A 280 -16.57 -7.43 -25.63
CA SER A 280 -17.18 -7.14 -26.94
C SER A 280 -18.71 -7.11 -26.84
N PRO A 281 -19.42 -6.51 -27.82
CA PRO A 281 -20.89 -6.42 -27.81
C PRO A 281 -21.60 -7.78 -27.65
N ASP A 282 -20.99 -8.86 -28.17
CA ASP A 282 -21.49 -10.23 -28.06
C ASP A 282 -21.01 -10.97 -26.78
N GLY A 283 -20.09 -10.38 -26.01
CA GLY A 283 -19.53 -10.96 -24.79
C GLY A 283 -18.46 -12.05 -24.99
N GLU A 284 -18.08 -12.36 -26.24
CA GLU A 284 -17.18 -13.47 -26.58
C GLU A 284 -15.70 -13.09 -26.68
N LYS A 285 -15.39 -11.80 -26.63
CA LYS A 285 -14.03 -11.26 -26.58
C LYS A 285 -13.85 -10.27 -25.43
N ILE A 286 -12.59 -10.05 -25.06
CA ILE A 286 -12.18 -9.07 -24.06
C ILE A 286 -11.14 -8.11 -24.64
N LEU A 287 -11.33 -6.81 -24.45
CA LEU A 287 -10.37 -5.77 -24.83
C LEU A 287 -9.21 -5.75 -23.84
N LEU A 288 -7.99 -5.84 -24.35
CA LEU A 288 -6.76 -5.66 -23.58
C LEU A 288 -5.84 -4.67 -24.31
N GLY A 289 -5.09 -3.88 -23.54
CA GLY A 289 -4.15 -2.88 -24.04
C GLY A 289 -2.71 -3.14 -23.57
N ARG A 290 -1.76 -2.48 -24.23
CA ARG A 290 -0.36 -2.43 -23.84
C ARG A 290 0.25 -1.06 -24.06
N GLN A 291 1.16 -0.67 -23.17
CA GLN A 291 1.98 0.53 -23.35
C GLN A 291 3.31 0.19 -24.04
N ARG A 292 3.93 1.19 -24.65
CA ARG A 292 5.19 1.07 -25.40
C ARG A 292 6.37 0.56 -24.55
N THR A 293 6.41 0.94 -23.28
CA THR A 293 7.49 0.58 -22.35
C THR A 293 7.40 -0.87 -21.85
N TRP A 294 6.25 -1.52 -22.04
CA TRP A 294 6.00 -2.85 -21.50
C TRP A 294 6.68 -3.95 -22.32
N PRO A 295 7.04 -5.09 -21.69
CA PRO A 295 7.60 -6.24 -22.40
C PRO A 295 6.74 -6.61 -23.62
N ALA A 296 7.38 -6.99 -24.74
CA ALA A 296 6.67 -7.33 -25.96
C ALA A 296 5.60 -8.41 -25.70
N LYS A 297 4.43 -8.26 -26.33
CA LYS A 297 3.27 -9.16 -26.19
C LYS A 297 2.63 -9.18 -24.80
N PHE A 298 3.05 -8.37 -23.83
CA PHE A 298 2.36 -8.21 -22.55
C PHE A 298 1.15 -7.28 -22.70
N TYR A 299 -0.05 -7.78 -22.42
CA TYR A 299 -1.33 -7.07 -22.47
C TYR A 299 -2.07 -7.18 -21.14
N SER A 300 -2.74 -6.11 -20.73
CA SER A 300 -3.52 -6.03 -19.49
C SER A 300 -4.89 -5.40 -19.74
N CYS A 301 -5.78 -5.50 -18.76
CA CYS A 301 -6.93 -4.61 -18.67
C CYS A 301 -6.46 -3.15 -18.70
N LEU A 302 -7.26 -2.29 -19.32
CA LEU A 302 -7.11 -0.83 -19.24
C LEU A 302 -7.40 -0.37 -17.81
N ALA A 303 -6.76 0.71 -17.38
CA ALA A 303 -6.88 1.20 -16.01
C ALA A 303 -6.47 2.66 -15.88
N GLY A 304 -7.21 3.43 -15.09
CA GLY A 304 -6.88 4.82 -14.83
C GLY A 304 -7.50 5.37 -13.55
N PHE A 305 -7.03 6.53 -13.15
CA PHE A 305 -7.46 7.18 -11.91
C PHE A 305 -8.89 7.70 -12.04
N LEU A 306 -9.65 7.66 -10.95
CA LEU A 306 -10.91 8.44 -10.91
C LEU A 306 -10.57 9.93 -10.83
N GLU A 307 -11.31 10.75 -11.56
CA GLU A 307 -11.26 12.20 -11.40
C GLU A 307 -12.22 12.71 -10.31
N ALA A 308 -12.02 13.97 -9.92
CA ALA A 308 -12.83 14.62 -8.90
C ALA A 308 -14.29 14.77 -9.36
N GLY A 309 -15.20 14.09 -8.66
CA GLY A 309 -16.63 14.15 -8.94
C GLY A 309 -17.15 13.01 -9.81
N GLU A 310 -16.30 12.07 -10.24
CA GLU A 310 -16.70 10.91 -11.02
C GLU A 310 -17.14 9.72 -10.15
N SER A 311 -18.12 8.97 -10.64
CA SER A 311 -18.40 7.60 -10.19
C SER A 311 -17.40 6.59 -10.80
N LEU A 312 -17.36 5.36 -10.28
CA LEU A 312 -16.57 4.28 -10.88
C LEU A 312 -17.00 4.01 -12.32
N GLU A 313 -18.31 4.06 -12.58
CA GLU A 313 -18.88 3.82 -13.89
C GLU A 313 -18.59 4.93 -14.89
N GLU A 314 -18.51 6.19 -14.43
CA GLU A 314 -18.07 7.32 -15.27
C GLU A 314 -16.59 7.19 -15.62
N ALA A 315 -15.73 6.93 -14.64
CA ALA A 315 -14.30 6.72 -14.86
C ALA A 315 -14.03 5.54 -15.81
N VAL A 316 -14.72 4.40 -15.67
CA VAL A 316 -14.58 3.28 -16.62
C VAL A 316 -14.94 3.70 -18.05
N ARG A 317 -16.00 4.48 -18.24
CA ARG A 317 -16.40 4.94 -19.58
C ARG A 317 -15.40 5.94 -20.16
N ARG A 318 -14.93 6.89 -19.34
CA ARG A 318 -13.96 7.89 -19.75
C ARG A 318 -12.64 7.24 -20.15
N GLU A 319 -12.03 6.46 -19.25
CA GLU A 319 -10.72 5.82 -19.48
C GLU A 319 -10.72 4.91 -20.72
N VAL A 320 -11.77 4.10 -20.92
CA VAL A 320 -11.86 3.23 -22.11
C VAL A 320 -12.05 4.03 -23.40
N TYR A 321 -12.76 5.17 -23.32
CA TYR A 321 -12.92 6.06 -24.45
C TYR A 321 -11.61 6.80 -24.77
N GLU A 322 -10.89 7.30 -23.77
CA GLU A 322 -9.62 8.02 -23.93
C GLU A 322 -8.52 7.11 -24.49
N GLU A 323 -8.34 5.91 -23.93
CA GLU A 323 -7.23 5.04 -24.32
C GLU A 323 -7.50 4.21 -25.60
N ALA A 324 -8.77 3.86 -25.86
CA ALA A 324 -9.13 2.91 -26.92
C ALA A 324 -10.25 3.40 -27.86
N GLY A 325 -10.83 4.58 -27.64
CA GLY A 325 -11.93 5.13 -28.46
C GLY A 325 -13.24 4.33 -28.38
N ILE A 326 -13.35 3.41 -27.42
CA ILE A 326 -14.51 2.51 -27.31
C ILE A 326 -15.56 3.12 -26.37
N VAL A 327 -16.78 3.25 -26.88
CA VAL A 327 -17.93 3.63 -26.05
C VAL A 327 -18.39 2.42 -25.24
N VAL A 328 -18.42 2.55 -23.92
CA VAL A 328 -18.88 1.51 -22.99
C VAL A 328 -20.29 1.80 -22.49
N GLY A 329 -21.15 0.77 -22.55
CA GLY A 329 -22.52 0.78 -22.06
C GLY A 329 -22.61 0.48 -20.57
N ASP A 330 -23.13 -0.70 -20.25
CA ASP A 330 -23.28 -1.16 -18.86
C ASP A 330 -21.91 -1.35 -18.21
N VAL A 331 -21.81 -0.99 -16.93
CA VAL A 331 -20.62 -1.13 -16.11
C VAL A 331 -21.03 -1.78 -14.79
N GLY A 332 -20.22 -2.72 -14.30
CA GLY A 332 -20.43 -3.34 -13.00
C GLY A 332 -19.13 -3.52 -12.22
N TYR A 333 -19.25 -3.56 -10.90
CA TYR A 333 -18.13 -3.84 -9.99
C TYR A 333 -17.93 -5.35 -9.83
N HIS A 334 -16.67 -5.77 -9.71
CA HIS A 334 -16.28 -7.13 -9.40
C HIS A 334 -15.57 -7.22 -8.04
N SER A 335 -14.45 -6.53 -7.86
CA SER A 335 -13.64 -6.65 -6.65
C SER A 335 -12.68 -5.49 -6.49
N SER A 336 -11.98 -5.39 -5.35
CA SER A 336 -10.93 -4.38 -5.16
C SER A 336 -9.63 -4.98 -4.63
N GLN A 337 -8.51 -4.38 -5.01
CA GLN A 337 -7.16 -4.80 -4.62
C GLN A 337 -6.35 -3.58 -4.16
N PRO A 338 -5.83 -3.57 -2.91
CA PRO A 338 -4.83 -2.59 -2.50
C PRO A 338 -3.58 -2.71 -3.38
N TRP A 339 -3.12 -1.59 -3.92
CA TRP A 339 -1.94 -1.52 -4.79
C TRP A 339 -0.97 -0.48 -4.24
N PRO A 340 -0.07 -0.87 -3.33
CA PRO A 340 0.74 0.05 -2.52
C PRO A 340 1.94 0.56 -3.33
N PHE A 341 1.73 1.08 -4.55
CA PHE A 341 2.78 1.57 -5.44
C PHE A 341 2.36 2.85 -6.19
N PRO A 342 2.28 4.01 -5.49
CA PRO A 342 2.63 4.18 -4.08
C PRO A 342 1.47 3.88 -3.11
N ALA A 343 0.23 4.24 -3.45
CA ALA A 343 -0.90 4.13 -2.53
C ALA A 343 -2.26 4.11 -3.28
N SER A 344 -2.42 3.22 -4.25
CA SER A 344 -3.66 3.10 -5.02
C SER A 344 -4.59 2.02 -4.44
N LEU A 345 -5.89 2.17 -4.66
CA LEU A 345 -6.88 1.11 -4.49
C LEU A 345 -7.50 0.81 -5.85
N MET A 346 -7.19 -0.38 -6.38
CA MET A 346 -7.68 -0.82 -7.68
C MET A 346 -9.12 -1.33 -7.51
N PHE A 347 -10.06 -0.75 -8.25
CA PHE A 347 -11.43 -1.18 -8.37
C PHE A 347 -11.57 -1.97 -9.68
N GLY A 348 -11.63 -3.28 -9.54
CA GLY A 348 -11.89 -4.20 -10.64
C GLY A 348 -13.35 -4.09 -11.08
N CYS A 349 -13.55 -3.64 -12.31
CA CYS A 349 -14.85 -3.47 -12.94
C CYS A 349 -14.95 -4.31 -14.22
N TRP A 350 -16.15 -4.42 -14.77
CA TRP A 350 -16.39 -4.90 -16.11
C TRP A 350 -17.26 -3.91 -16.86
N GLY A 351 -17.17 -3.90 -18.19
CA GLY A 351 -17.99 -3.07 -19.06
C GLY A 351 -18.33 -3.77 -20.36
N VAL A 352 -19.40 -3.36 -21.04
CA VAL A 352 -19.77 -3.89 -22.36
C VAL A 352 -19.57 -2.81 -23.42
N ALA A 353 -18.65 -3.06 -24.36
CA ALA A 353 -18.40 -2.19 -25.50
C ALA A 353 -19.62 -2.13 -26.42
N LYS A 354 -19.85 -0.97 -27.05
CA LYS A 354 -20.89 -0.79 -28.08
C LYS A 354 -20.41 -1.18 -29.47
N THR A 355 -19.10 -1.10 -29.73
CA THR A 355 -18.45 -1.46 -31.00
C THR A 355 -17.11 -2.13 -30.72
N GLU A 356 -16.45 -2.66 -31.75
CA GLU A 356 -15.07 -3.17 -31.68
C GLU A 356 -14.06 -2.24 -32.40
N ASP A 357 -14.47 -1.02 -32.76
CA ASP A 357 -13.66 -0.08 -33.53
C ASP A 357 -12.66 0.66 -32.63
N ILE A 358 -11.44 0.12 -32.52
CA ILE A 358 -10.40 0.63 -31.61
C ILE A 358 -9.64 1.83 -32.23
N ARG A 359 -9.39 2.84 -31.39
CA ARG A 359 -8.57 4.03 -31.68
C ARG A 359 -7.62 4.30 -30.51
N VAL A 360 -6.31 4.20 -30.74
CA VAL A 360 -5.27 4.44 -29.71
C VAL A 360 -4.56 5.79 -29.86
N ASP A 361 -5.02 6.63 -30.79
CA ASP A 361 -4.43 7.93 -31.14
C ASP A 361 -4.97 9.12 -30.30
N LEU A 362 -5.92 8.88 -29.41
CA LEU A 362 -6.64 9.93 -28.69
C LEU A 362 -5.78 10.56 -27.57
N ASP A 363 -5.20 9.75 -26.69
CA ASP A 363 -4.27 10.17 -25.63
C ASP A 363 -2.81 9.76 -25.90
N ASN A 364 -2.59 8.77 -26.77
CA ASN A 364 -1.31 8.17 -27.11
C ASN A 364 -0.62 7.41 -25.95
N GLU A 365 -1.38 6.96 -24.95
CA GLU A 365 -0.83 6.13 -23.85
C GLU A 365 -0.58 4.69 -24.29
N LEU A 366 -1.49 4.12 -25.07
CA LEU A 366 -1.38 2.75 -25.57
C LEU A 366 -0.56 2.68 -26.87
N GLU A 367 0.33 1.68 -26.93
CA GLU A 367 0.99 1.28 -28.18
C GLU A 367 0.03 0.44 -29.05
N ASP A 368 -0.78 -0.41 -28.41
CA ASP A 368 -1.67 -1.35 -29.08
C ASP A 368 -2.81 -1.76 -28.14
N ALA A 369 -3.99 -1.98 -28.71
CA ALA A 369 -5.18 -2.47 -28.01
C ALA A 369 -5.97 -3.40 -28.94
N ARG A 370 -6.43 -4.54 -28.41
CA ARG A 370 -7.07 -5.59 -29.21
C ARG A 370 -8.12 -6.35 -28.41
N PHE A 371 -9.16 -6.82 -29.10
CA PHE A 371 -10.09 -7.82 -28.57
C PHE A 371 -9.48 -9.22 -28.69
N PHE A 372 -9.40 -9.94 -27.58
CA PHE A 372 -8.92 -11.32 -27.50
C PHE A 372 -10.09 -12.28 -27.27
N THR A 373 -10.12 -13.40 -28.00
CA THR A 373 -11.18 -14.40 -27.83
C THR A 373 -10.99 -15.18 -26.53
N ARG A 374 -12.07 -15.78 -26.05
CA ARG A 374 -12.06 -16.65 -24.87
C ARG A 374 -11.04 -17.79 -25.01
N GLU A 375 -10.93 -18.41 -26.19
CA GLU A 375 -9.97 -19.48 -26.47
C GLU A 375 -8.51 -19.01 -26.34
N GLN A 376 -8.20 -17.82 -26.86
CA GLN A 376 -6.85 -17.24 -26.76
C GLN A 376 -6.46 -17.02 -25.29
N VAL A 377 -7.38 -16.47 -24.49
CA VAL A 377 -7.16 -16.24 -23.06
C VAL A 377 -7.01 -17.56 -22.30
N LEU A 378 -7.88 -18.54 -22.55
CA LEU A 378 -7.80 -19.85 -21.89
C LEU A 378 -6.49 -20.60 -22.23
N LYS A 379 -5.95 -20.43 -23.45
CA LYS A 379 -4.65 -20.99 -23.84
C LYS A 379 -3.50 -20.39 -23.00
N VAL A 380 -3.55 -19.09 -22.69
CA VAL A 380 -2.56 -18.43 -21.83
C VAL A 380 -2.70 -18.89 -20.38
N ILE A 381 -3.92 -18.92 -19.83
CA ILE A 381 -4.20 -19.34 -18.46
C ILE A 381 -3.76 -20.79 -18.20
N ASN A 382 -4.01 -21.69 -19.14
CA ASN A 382 -3.67 -23.10 -19.02
C ASN A 382 -2.20 -23.42 -19.36
N SER A 383 -1.38 -22.42 -19.67
CA SER A 383 0.04 -22.64 -19.94
C SER A 383 0.78 -23.03 -18.65
N THR A 384 1.71 -23.98 -18.76
CA THR A 384 2.43 -24.56 -17.60
C THR A 384 3.49 -23.64 -17.00
N LYS A 385 3.69 -22.44 -17.56
CA LYS A 385 4.65 -21.45 -17.08
C LYS A 385 3.89 -20.22 -16.59
N PRO A 386 3.48 -20.18 -15.30
CA PRO A 386 2.90 -18.96 -14.74
C PRO A 386 3.92 -17.84 -14.90
N MET A 387 3.47 -16.70 -15.45
CA MET A 387 4.38 -15.61 -15.71
C MET A 387 4.82 -14.98 -14.39
N GLN A 388 6.13 -14.84 -14.24
CA GLN A 388 6.75 -14.07 -13.17
C GLN A 388 7.46 -12.88 -13.77
N LEU A 389 7.20 -11.69 -13.22
CA LEU A 389 7.89 -10.47 -13.64
C LEU A 389 9.24 -10.38 -12.92
N SER A 390 10.32 -10.22 -13.68
CA SER A 390 11.63 -9.86 -13.12
C SER A 390 11.60 -8.44 -12.55
N ARG A 391 12.59 -8.09 -11.73
CA ARG A 391 12.71 -6.73 -11.16
C ARG A 391 12.83 -5.66 -12.26
N GLU A 392 13.57 -5.96 -13.33
CA GLU A 392 13.74 -5.06 -14.48
C GLU A 392 12.42 -4.88 -15.24
N GLN A 393 11.66 -5.96 -15.45
CA GLN A 393 10.34 -5.88 -16.09
C GLN A 393 9.36 -5.07 -15.25
N VAL A 394 9.37 -5.25 -13.92
CA VAL A 394 8.60 -4.42 -12.99
C VAL A 394 8.98 -2.95 -13.10
N ALA A 395 10.26 -2.62 -13.14
CA ALA A 395 10.74 -1.25 -13.25
C ALA A 395 10.29 -0.55 -14.56
N ARG A 396 10.30 -1.28 -15.68
CA ARG A 396 9.80 -0.79 -16.98
C ARG A 396 8.30 -0.52 -16.96
N ILE A 397 7.51 -1.40 -16.32
CA ILE A 397 6.07 -1.22 -16.15
C ILE A 397 5.77 -0.01 -15.24
N ASP A 398 6.59 0.20 -14.20
CA ASP A 398 6.43 1.32 -13.26
C ASP A 398 6.89 2.68 -13.80
N GLY A 399 7.49 2.73 -15.00
CA GLY A 399 8.05 3.98 -15.54
C GLY A 399 9.21 4.54 -14.70
N LYS A 400 9.87 3.72 -13.87
CA LYS A 400 10.90 4.15 -12.90
C LYS A 400 12.30 4.32 -13.49
N GLU A 401 12.49 4.08 -14.78
CA GLU A 401 13.74 4.40 -15.47
C GLU A 401 13.53 5.58 -16.41
N GLY A 402 14.38 6.61 -16.29
CA GLY A 402 14.71 7.50 -17.40
C GLY A 402 15.49 6.73 -18.47
N ALA A 403 14.90 5.66 -18.99
CA ALA A 403 15.55 4.77 -19.93
C ALA A 403 15.76 5.51 -21.24
N SER A 404 17.04 5.73 -21.57
CA SER A 404 17.50 5.87 -22.94
C SER A 404 16.72 4.89 -23.81
N SER A 405 16.05 5.42 -24.84
CA SER A 405 15.57 4.59 -25.93
C SER A 405 16.81 4.02 -26.63
N ASP A 406 17.38 2.96 -26.11
CA ASP A 406 18.42 2.23 -26.84
C ASP A 406 17.75 1.66 -28.08
N LYS A 407 17.98 2.34 -29.20
CA LYS A 407 17.50 2.02 -30.55
C LYS A 407 17.98 0.65 -31.05
N HIS A 408 18.69 -0.13 -30.24
CA HIS A 408 19.41 -1.32 -30.68
C HIS A 408 18.56 -2.59 -30.78
N ASP A 409 17.34 -2.62 -30.25
CA ASP A 409 16.44 -3.78 -30.39
C ASP A 409 15.42 -3.65 -31.56
N LEU A 410 15.45 -2.56 -32.32
CA LEU A 410 14.43 -2.25 -33.34
C LEU A 410 14.70 -2.81 -34.74
N GLU A 411 15.83 -3.48 -35.00
CA GLU A 411 16.16 -3.99 -36.35
C GLU A 411 16.10 -5.51 -36.52
N GLY A 412 15.82 -6.28 -35.46
CA GLY A 412 15.83 -7.75 -35.52
C GLY A 412 14.51 -8.45 -35.86
N VAL A 413 13.36 -7.76 -35.80
CA VAL A 413 12.04 -8.42 -35.90
C VAL A 413 11.14 -7.73 -36.91
N LYS A 414 11.53 -7.76 -38.19
CA LYS A 414 10.57 -7.60 -39.29
C LYS A 414 10.36 -8.95 -39.98
N LYS A 415 9.10 -9.38 -39.98
CA LYS A 415 8.49 -10.53 -40.68
C LYS A 415 8.82 -11.92 -40.12
N LYS A 416 8.08 -12.29 -39.05
CA LYS A 416 7.29 -13.53 -39.09
C LYS A 416 5.83 -13.17 -38.90
N ALA A 417 5.04 -13.39 -39.95
CA ALA A 417 3.60 -13.50 -39.87
C ALA A 417 3.23 -14.72 -39.01
N ASP A 418 2.10 -14.61 -38.34
CA ASP A 418 1.33 -15.69 -37.70
C ASP A 418 2.04 -16.49 -36.61
N ASP A 419 2.04 -15.93 -35.40
CA ASP A 419 1.76 -16.74 -34.20
C ASP A 419 0.43 -16.23 -33.65
N GLU A 420 -0.67 -16.59 -34.31
CA GLU A 420 -2.02 -16.41 -33.78
C GLU A 420 -2.11 -17.11 -32.41
N GLY A 421 -1.99 -16.32 -31.35
CA GLY A 421 -2.38 -16.73 -30.01
C GLY A 421 -1.26 -16.96 -28.98
N SER A 422 -0.13 -16.25 -29.04
CA SER A 422 0.73 -16.11 -27.86
C SER A 422 0.85 -14.64 -27.43
N PHE A 423 0.12 -14.28 -26.37
CA PHE A 423 0.31 -13.04 -25.62
C PHE A 423 0.58 -13.36 -24.15
N LEU A 424 1.10 -12.38 -23.42
CA LEU A 424 1.43 -12.48 -22.00
C LEU A 424 0.43 -11.66 -21.19
N MET A 425 0.04 -12.19 -20.03
CA MET A 425 -0.90 -11.56 -19.10
C MET A 425 -0.23 -11.27 -17.76
N PRO A 426 -0.66 -10.24 -17.01
CA PRO A 426 -0.21 -10.00 -15.65
C PRO A 426 -0.19 -11.27 -14.77
N PRO A 427 0.70 -11.35 -13.78
CA PRO A 427 0.77 -12.51 -12.88
C PRO A 427 -0.58 -12.77 -12.20
N ALA A 428 -0.79 -14.01 -11.74
CA ALA A 428 -2.05 -14.43 -11.10
C ALA A 428 -2.41 -13.62 -9.84
N THR A 429 -1.43 -12.94 -9.25
CA THR A 429 -1.61 -12.03 -8.12
C THR A 429 -2.23 -10.68 -8.50
N ALA A 430 -2.23 -10.28 -9.77
CA ALA A 430 -2.79 -9.01 -10.22
C ALA A 430 -4.31 -9.09 -10.44
N ILE A 431 -5.05 -8.05 -10.04
CA ILE A 431 -6.50 -7.96 -10.25
C ILE A 431 -6.88 -8.02 -11.74
N ALA A 432 -6.03 -7.52 -12.65
CA ALA A 432 -6.21 -7.68 -14.09
C ALA A 432 -6.33 -9.16 -14.50
N ASN A 433 -5.42 -10.00 -14.02
CA ASN A 433 -5.47 -11.45 -14.26
C ASN A 433 -6.73 -12.06 -13.64
N THR A 434 -7.10 -11.63 -12.44
CA THR A 434 -8.32 -12.09 -11.76
C THR A 434 -9.57 -11.81 -12.60
N LEU A 435 -9.73 -10.59 -13.13
CA LEU A 435 -10.85 -10.19 -13.97
C LEU A 435 -10.91 -10.98 -15.28
N VAL A 436 -9.78 -11.06 -15.98
CA VAL A 436 -9.69 -11.77 -17.27
C VAL A 436 -9.95 -13.26 -17.09
N THR A 437 -9.41 -13.88 -16.04
CA THR A 437 -9.66 -15.29 -15.69
C THR A 437 -11.11 -15.53 -15.29
N ALA A 438 -11.70 -14.63 -14.49
CA ALA A 438 -13.11 -14.72 -14.11
C ALA A 438 -14.03 -14.64 -15.33
N TRP A 439 -13.74 -13.75 -16.29
CA TRP A 439 -14.45 -13.71 -17.56
C TRP A 439 -14.27 -15.01 -18.35
N ALA A 440 -13.03 -15.42 -18.63
CA ALA A 440 -12.72 -16.56 -19.49
C ALA A 440 -13.31 -17.88 -18.96
N THR A 441 -13.41 -18.02 -17.63
CA THR A 441 -13.96 -19.21 -16.96
C THR A 441 -15.45 -19.13 -16.63
N GLY A 442 -16.16 -18.07 -17.06
CA GLY A 442 -17.61 -17.92 -16.86
C GLY A 442 -18.03 -17.56 -15.43
N LYS A 443 -17.12 -16.98 -14.65
CA LYS A 443 -17.33 -16.60 -13.24
C LYS A 443 -17.49 -15.10 -13.01
N LEU A 444 -17.26 -14.26 -14.02
CA LEU A 444 -17.28 -12.79 -13.88
C LEU A 444 -18.58 -12.26 -13.27
N PHE A 445 -19.73 -12.80 -13.70
CA PHE A 445 -21.05 -12.38 -13.25
C PHE A 445 -21.60 -13.22 -12.08
N ASN A 446 -20.94 -14.33 -11.74
CA ASN A 446 -21.40 -15.28 -10.73
C ASN A 446 -20.80 -14.97 -9.35
N GLN A 447 -21.25 -13.88 -8.74
CA GLN A 447 -20.91 -13.54 -7.34
C GLN A 447 -21.99 -13.94 -6.33
N VAL A 448 -22.93 -14.82 -6.69
CA VAL A 448 -23.92 -15.31 -5.73
C VAL A 448 -23.25 -16.28 -4.74
N PRO A 449 -23.27 -16.01 -3.42
CA PRO A 449 -22.89 -17.01 -2.44
C PRO A 449 -23.85 -18.20 -2.59
N ALA A 450 -23.31 -19.42 -2.73
CA ALA A 450 -24.11 -20.65 -2.82
C ALA A 450 -25.05 -20.89 -1.61
N SER A 451 -24.95 -20.08 -0.55
CA SER A 451 -25.82 -20.09 0.62
C SER A 451 -27.17 -19.38 0.44
N VAL A 452 -27.40 -18.63 -0.64
CA VAL A 452 -28.66 -17.86 -0.83
C VAL A 452 -29.64 -18.53 -1.81
N SER A 453 -29.26 -19.66 -2.43
CA SER A 453 -30.16 -20.42 -3.33
C SER A 453 -30.88 -21.58 -2.63
N LYS A 454 -30.76 -21.66 -1.29
CA LYS A 454 -31.54 -22.59 -0.44
C LYS A 454 -31.82 -21.93 0.92
N MET A 455 -32.72 -20.96 0.94
CA MET A 455 -33.61 -20.68 2.09
C MET A 455 -34.76 -19.79 1.64
#